data_AF-A0AB36GML9-F1
#
_entry.id   AF-A0AB36GML9-F1
#
_cell.length_a   1.000
_cell.length_b   1.000
_cell.length_c   1.000
_cell.angle_alpha   90.00
_cell.angle_beta   90.00
_cell.angle_gamma   90.00
#
_symmetry.space_group_name_H-M   'P 1'
#
loop_
_entity.id
_entity.type
_entity.pdbx_description
1 polymer ?
#
loop_
_entity_poly.entity_id
_entity_poly.type
_entity_poly.pdbx_seq_one_letter_code
_entity_poly.pdbx_strand_id
1 'polypeptide(L)'
;MVKKITLVAAASVALLTGCSAEVVPGLSLNSAPDYGNRGDITVSAEVLNGSEHNGYKAQTGKLRIFQDGQEINSAEQSLEAKTNYYRLTSADNHELAGKVIQVAVYADNPNDVVKCGIKVTGEEEPVHHVEQAEGKGAAYCQVKLSSGPFQLHTEESGQSEHH
;
A
#
# COMPACT_ATOMS: atom_id res chain seq x y z
N MET A 1 50.20 7.91 30.34
CA MET A 1 48.96 7.15 30.59
C MET A 1 48.02 7.41 29.43
N VAL A 2 47.73 6.39 28.61
CA VAL A 2 46.70 6.46 27.55
C VAL A 2 45.75 5.30 27.78
N LYS A 3 44.47 5.64 27.99
CA LYS A 3 43.36 4.75 28.34
C LYS A 3 43.10 3.77 27.18
N LYS A 4 43.05 2.47 27.50
CA LYS A 4 42.58 1.42 26.60
C LYS A 4 41.10 1.64 26.31
N ILE A 5 40.73 1.78 25.03
CA ILE A 5 39.34 1.76 24.58
C ILE A 5 39.03 0.32 24.22
N THR A 6 38.26 -0.33 25.08
CA THR A 6 37.70 -1.66 24.82
C THR A 6 36.57 -1.50 23.81
N LEU A 7 36.78 -1.94 22.56
CA LEU A 7 35.67 -2.15 21.63
C LEU A 7 34.93 -3.42 22.07
N VAL A 8 33.75 -3.24 22.66
CA VAL A 8 32.72 -4.27 22.68
C VAL A 8 31.62 -3.80 21.75
N ALA A 9 31.53 -4.42 20.58
CA ALA A 9 30.33 -4.40 19.77
C ALA A 9 30.18 -5.79 19.16
N ALA A 10 29.70 -6.71 20.00
CA ALA A 10 28.99 -7.88 19.53
C ALA A 10 27.66 -7.38 18.95
N ALA A 11 27.56 -7.36 17.64
CA ALA A 11 26.28 -7.44 16.96
C ALA A 11 26.41 -8.63 16.00
N SER A 12 26.22 -9.81 16.55
CA SER A 12 25.86 -11.00 15.80
C SER A 12 24.67 -10.63 14.92
N VAL A 13 24.94 -10.38 13.64
CA VAL A 13 23.94 -10.42 12.58
C VAL A 13 23.49 -11.86 12.52
N ALA A 14 22.56 -12.21 13.41
CA ALA A 14 21.70 -13.34 13.18
C ALA A 14 20.94 -12.97 11.90
N LEU A 15 21.46 -13.46 10.77
CA LEU A 15 20.68 -13.72 9.58
C LEU A 15 19.59 -14.68 10.03
N LEU A 16 18.53 -14.12 10.59
CA LEU A 16 17.24 -14.77 10.68
C LEU A 16 16.86 -15.01 9.22
N THR A 17 17.22 -16.19 8.72
CA THR A 17 16.47 -16.90 7.70
C THR A 17 15.07 -17.17 8.29
N GLY A 18 14.33 -16.10 8.56
CA GLY A 18 12.92 -16.14 8.94
C GLY A 18 12.14 -16.38 7.66
N CYS A 19 11.13 -17.24 7.77
CA CYS A 19 10.18 -17.64 6.74
C CYS A 19 10.20 -16.74 5.50
N SER A 20 10.36 -17.34 4.31
CA SER A 20 9.99 -16.66 3.07
C SER A 20 8.64 -15.99 3.32
N ALA A 21 8.61 -14.66 3.40
CA ALA A 21 7.38 -13.95 3.63
C ALA A 21 6.54 -14.21 2.39
N GLU A 22 5.68 -15.21 2.44
CA GLU A 22 4.90 -15.60 1.28
C GLU A 22 3.87 -14.49 1.06
N VAL A 23 3.96 -13.83 -0.09
CA VAL A 23 2.91 -12.93 -0.56
C VAL A 23 1.64 -13.76 -0.67
N VAL A 24 0.53 -13.25 -0.14
CA VAL A 24 -0.74 -13.97 -0.19
C VAL A 24 -1.06 -14.32 -1.65
N PRO A 25 -1.36 -15.59 -1.98
CA PRO A 25 -1.66 -16.00 -3.34
C PRO A 25 -2.84 -15.22 -3.92
N GLY A 26 -2.72 -14.79 -5.17
CA GLY A 26 -3.78 -14.05 -5.85
C GLY A 26 -3.93 -12.60 -5.38
N LEU A 27 -3.00 -12.06 -4.58
CA LEU A 27 -3.03 -10.66 -4.17
C LEU A 27 -2.81 -9.73 -5.37
N SER A 28 -3.77 -8.82 -5.61
CA SER A 28 -3.71 -7.89 -6.73
C SER A 28 -4.35 -6.53 -6.40
N LEU A 29 -4.02 -5.51 -7.21
CA LEU A 29 -4.64 -4.18 -7.14
C LEU A 29 -5.47 -3.94 -8.39
N ASN A 30 -6.77 -3.81 -8.19
CA ASN A 30 -7.73 -3.50 -9.25
C ASN A 30 -8.16 -2.05 -9.14
N SER A 31 -8.23 -1.33 -10.26
CA SER A 31 -8.74 0.05 -10.29
C SER A 31 -10.13 0.12 -9.65
N ALA A 32 -10.32 1.11 -8.78
CA ALA A 32 -11.57 1.38 -8.10
C ALA A 32 -12.07 2.79 -8.46
N PRO A 33 -13.39 3.03 -8.43
CA PRO A 33 -13.95 4.36 -8.71
C PRO A 33 -13.70 5.37 -7.58
N ASP A 34 -13.60 4.90 -6.33
CA ASP A 34 -13.41 5.68 -5.12
C ASP A 34 -12.82 4.80 -3.99
N TYR A 35 -12.87 5.28 -2.75
CA TYR A 35 -12.41 4.56 -1.56
C TYR A 35 -13.16 3.26 -1.24
N GLY A 36 -14.22 2.92 -1.97
CA GLY A 36 -14.98 1.68 -1.80
C GLY A 36 -15.88 1.66 -0.57
N ASN A 37 -16.52 0.50 -0.39
CA ASN A 37 -17.57 0.23 0.58
C ASN A 37 -17.00 -0.47 1.83
N ARG A 38 -17.87 -0.90 2.75
CA ARG A 38 -17.49 -1.79 3.87
C ARG A 38 -17.00 -3.12 3.29
N GLY A 39 -15.94 -3.71 3.84
CA GLY A 39 -15.35 -4.92 3.25
C GLY A 39 -14.16 -4.66 2.33
N ASP A 40 -13.64 -3.43 2.20
CA ASP A 40 -12.58 -3.13 1.25
C ASP A 40 -11.27 -2.74 1.95
N ILE A 41 -10.15 -3.05 1.31
CA ILE A 41 -8.86 -2.39 1.55
C ILE A 41 -8.57 -1.58 0.29
N THR A 42 -8.63 -0.25 0.40
CA THR A 42 -8.51 0.63 -0.75
C THR A 42 -7.33 1.58 -0.57
N VAL A 43 -6.50 1.65 -1.60
CA VAL A 43 -5.39 2.58 -1.72
C VAL A 43 -5.84 3.79 -2.53
N SER A 44 -5.50 5.00 -2.08
CA SER A 44 -5.58 6.22 -2.87
C SER A 44 -4.18 6.73 -3.17
N ALA A 45 -3.94 7.15 -4.41
CA ALA A 45 -2.69 7.77 -4.82
C ALA A 45 -2.97 8.99 -5.69
N GLU A 46 -2.34 10.11 -5.34
CA GLU A 46 -2.49 11.36 -6.07
C GLU A 46 -1.13 12.06 -6.17
N VAL A 47 -0.80 12.55 -7.36
CA VAL A 47 0.36 13.41 -7.60
C VAL A 47 -0.17 14.77 -8.01
N LEU A 48 0.31 15.83 -7.38
CA LEU A 48 -0.07 17.22 -7.62
C LEU A 48 1.18 18.02 -7.98
N ASN A 49 1.05 18.96 -8.91
CA ASN A 49 2.16 19.82 -9.26
C ASN A 49 2.74 20.55 -8.02
N GLY A 50 4.05 20.72 -7.97
CA GLY A 50 4.73 21.40 -6.86
C GLY A 50 4.54 22.91 -6.78
N SER A 51 3.78 23.52 -7.70
CA SER A 51 3.64 24.97 -7.82
C SER A 51 2.24 25.42 -7.38
N GLU A 52 2.16 25.96 -6.17
CA GLU A 52 0.92 26.47 -5.57
C GLU A 52 0.40 27.74 -6.26
N HIS A 53 1.24 28.44 -7.03
CA HIS A 53 0.91 29.73 -7.65
C HIS A 53 -0.31 29.69 -8.58
N ASN A 54 -0.64 28.52 -9.15
CA ASN A 54 -1.78 28.33 -10.03
C ASN A 54 -2.78 27.28 -9.50
N GLY A 55 -2.71 26.97 -8.20
CA GLY A 55 -3.43 25.85 -7.59
C GLY A 55 -2.81 24.49 -7.91
N TYR A 56 -3.19 23.50 -7.12
CA TYR A 56 -2.77 22.11 -7.30
C TYR A 56 -3.46 21.49 -8.51
N LYS A 57 -2.67 20.98 -9.46
CA LYS A 57 -3.10 20.26 -10.66
C LYS A 57 -2.58 18.84 -10.59
N ALA A 58 -3.47 17.88 -10.79
CA ALA A 58 -3.08 16.48 -10.83
C ALA A 58 -2.05 16.20 -11.94
N GLN A 59 -1.09 15.35 -11.66
CA GLN A 59 0.02 14.94 -12.52
C GLN A 59 0.10 13.41 -12.60
N THR A 60 0.87 12.91 -13.56
CA THR A 60 1.17 11.48 -13.66
C THR A 60 2.22 11.05 -12.62
N GLY A 61 2.27 9.75 -12.39
CA GLY A 61 3.24 9.14 -11.51
C GLY A 61 3.14 7.63 -11.56
N LYS A 62 3.67 6.99 -10.53
CA LYS A 62 3.80 5.54 -10.44
C LYS A 62 3.48 5.06 -9.03
N LEU A 63 2.92 3.86 -8.94
CA LEU A 63 2.61 3.18 -7.70
C LEU A 63 3.24 1.79 -7.66
N ARG A 64 3.75 1.43 -6.48
CA ARG A 64 4.23 0.09 -6.14
C ARG A 64 3.64 -0.32 -4.81
N ILE A 65 3.32 -1.60 -4.67
CA ILE A 65 2.71 -2.16 -3.46
C ILE A 65 3.55 -3.31 -2.94
N PHE A 66 3.58 -3.44 -1.62
CA PHE A 66 4.35 -4.46 -0.92
C PHE A 66 3.49 -5.11 0.18
N GLN A 67 3.70 -6.41 0.41
CA GLN A 67 3.23 -7.14 1.58
C GLN A 67 4.43 -7.56 2.42
N ASP A 68 4.47 -7.16 3.68
CA ASP A 68 5.55 -7.50 4.61
C ASP A 68 6.96 -7.20 4.03
N GLY A 69 7.09 -6.12 3.25
CA GLY A 69 8.32 -5.71 2.57
C GLY A 69 8.60 -6.41 1.23
N GLN A 70 7.76 -7.34 0.77
CA GLN A 70 7.88 -7.97 -0.55
C GLN A 70 6.99 -7.30 -1.58
N GLU A 71 7.55 -6.93 -2.73
CA GLU A 71 6.81 -6.30 -3.81
C GLU A 71 5.78 -7.27 -4.41
N ILE A 72 4.52 -6.86 -4.42
CA ILE A 72 3.42 -7.63 -5.01
C ILE A 72 3.31 -7.22 -6.47
N ASN A 73 3.19 -8.21 -7.36
CA ASN A 73 2.96 -8.00 -8.78
C ASN A 73 3.93 -6.97 -9.36
N SER A 74 5.22 -7.34 -9.44
CA SER A 74 6.42 -6.54 -9.80
C SER A 74 6.34 -5.55 -10.98
N ALA A 75 5.21 -5.49 -11.68
CA ALA A 75 4.88 -4.45 -12.62
C ALA A 75 4.42 -3.17 -11.87
N GLU A 76 5.23 -2.13 -12.01
CA GLU A 76 4.88 -0.75 -11.62
C GLU A 76 3.55 -0.32 -12.28
N GLN A 77 2.63 0.23 -11.49
CA GLN A 77 1.36 0.75 -12.00
C GLN A 77 1.47 2.24 -12.32
N SER A 78 1.16 2.62 -13.56
CA SER A 78 1.10 4.03 -13.96
C SER A 78 -0.12 4.70 -13.34
N LEU A 79 0.08 5.90 -12.80
CA LEU A 79 -0.97 6.77 -12.28
C LEU A 79 -1.39 7.77 -13.35
N GLU A 80 -2.70 7.90 -13.54
CA GLU A 80 -3.27 8.97 -14.35
C GLU A 80 -3.25 10.30 -13.57
N ALA A 81 -3.33 11.42 -14.30
CA ALA A 81 -3.39 12.77 -13.73
C ALA A 81 -4.74 13.08 -13.08
N LYS A 82 -5.06 12.34 -12.01
CA LYS A 82 -6.24 12.44 -11.16
C LYS A 82 -5.93 11.78 -9.81
N THR A 83 -6.88 11.80 -8.87
CA THR A 83 -6.83 10.88 -7.74
C THR A 83 -7.13 9.46 -8.24
N ASN A 84 -6.19 8.55 -8.07
CA ASN A 84 -6.35 7.15 -8.45
C ASN A 84 -6.72 6.33 -7.22
N TYR A 85 -7.67 5.41 -7.36
CA TYR A 85 -8.07 4.48 -6.31
C TYR A 85 -7.87 3.05 -6.77
N TYR A 86 -7.38 2.20 -5.88
CA TYR A 86 -7.13 0.79 -6.14
C TYR A 86 -7.63 -0.06 -4.99
N ARG A 87 -8.45 -1.07 -5.28
CA ARG A 87 -8.90 -2.05 -4.31
C ARG A 87 -7.92 -3.22 -4.30
N LEU A 88 -7.47 -3.59 -3.10
CA LEU A 88 -6.71 -4.81 -2.88
C LEU A 88 -7.67 -6.01 -2.90
N THR A 89 -7.40 -6.99 -3.74
CA THR A 89 -8.16 -8.24 -3.83
C THR A 89 -7.24 -9.43 -3.58
N SER A 90 -7.76 -10.48 -2.95
CA SER A 90 -7.06 -11.73 -2.67
C SER A 90 -7.95 -12.92 -3.02
N ALA A 91 -7.35 -14.08 -3.29
CA ALA A 91 -8.09 -15.33 -3.42
C ALA A 91 -8.65 -15.80 -2.07
N ASP A 92 -7.93 -15.55 -0.98
CA ASP A 92 -8.36 -15.77 0.40
C ASP A 92 -8.01 -14.57 1.26
N ASN A 93 -9.04 -13.92 1.81
CA ASN A 93 -8.88 -12.71 2.63
C ASN A 93 -8.44 -13.03 4.06
N HIS A 94 -8.65 -14.26 4.53
CA HIS A 94 -8.17 -14.68 5.85
C HIS A 94 -6.65 -14.67 5.93
N GLU A 95 -5.95 -14.88 4.82
CA GLU A 95 -4.49 -14.86 4.77
C GLU A 95 -3.89 -13.45 4.88
N LEU A 96 -4.70 -12.40 4.72
CA LEU A 96 -4.30 -11.01 4.95
C LEU A 96 -4.25 -10.66 6.45
N ALA A 97 -4.76 -11.52 7.34
CA ALA A 97 -4.75 -11.28 8.77
C ALA A 97 -3.33 -11.13 9.33
N GLY A 98 -3.09 -10.02 10.03
CA GLY A 98 -1.80 -9.70 10.62
C GLY A 98 -0.71 -9.25 9.64
N LYS A 99 -1.01 -9.17 8.34
CA LYS A 99 -0.08 -8.71 7.30
C LYS A 99 0.08 -7.20 7.33
N VAL A 100 1.22 -6.71 6.85
CA VAL A 100 1.45 -5.28 6.62
C VAL A 100 1.38 -5.00 5.13
N ILE A 101 0.48 -4.10 4.73
CA ILE A 101 0.40 -3.60 3.36
C ILE A 101 1.09 -2.25 3.29
N GLN A 102 2.05 -2.12 2.40
CA GLN A 102 2.82 -0.90 2.17
C GLN A 102 2.62 -0.44 0.73
N VAL A 103 2.48 0.87 0.54
CA VAL A 103 2.35 1.48 -0.77
C VAL A 103 3.42 2.57 -0.89
N ALA A 104 4.12 2.56 -2.02
CA ALA A 104 5.04 3.60 -2.42
C ALA A 104 4.50 4.29 -3.68
N VAL A 105 4.33 5.61 -3.60
CA VAL A 105 3.90 6.44 -4.73
C VAL A 105 5.04 7.37 -5.10
N TYR A 106 5.32 7.47 -6.40
CA TYR A 106 6.39 8.30 -6.96
C TYR A 106 5.81 9.24 -8.00
N ALA A 107 6.18 10.52 -7.94
CA ALA A 107 5.94 11.47 -9.01
C ALA A 107 6.99 11.29 -10.12
N ASP A 108 6.59 11.55 -11.36
CA ASP A 108 7.56 11.61 -12.46
C ASP A 108 8.50 12.83 -12.33
N ASN A 109 8.05 13.90 -11.66
CA ASN A 109 8.84 15.08 -11.33
C ASN A 109 9.08 15.16 -9.81
N PRO A 110 10.34 15.22 -9.34
CA PRO A 110 10.65 15.21 -7.90
C PRO A 110 10.16 16.44 -7.14
N ASN A 111 9.75 17.52 -7.83
CA ASN A 111 9.21 18.72 -7.19
C ASN A 111 7.71 18.61 -6.91
N ASP A 112 7.02 17.64 -7.49
CA ASP A 112 5.58 17.47 -7.33
C ASP A 112 5.26 16.87 -5.96
N VAL A 113 4.10 17.24 -5.42
CA VAL A 113 3.58 16.75 -4.15
C VAL A 113 2.87 15.43 -4.40
N VAL A 114 3.18 14.44 -3.59
CA VAL A 114 2.60 13.10 -3.65
C VAL A 114 1.80 12.85 -2.39
N LYS A 115 0.58 12.34 -2.55
CA LYS A 115 -0.30 11.89 -1.47
C LYS A 115 -0.57 10.40 -1.61
N CYS A 116 -0.41 9.67 -0.52
CA CYS A 116 -0.64 8.24 -0.39
C CYS A 116 -1.65 8.02 0.74
N GLY A 117 -2.67 7.20 0.50
CA GLY A 117 -3.66 6.86 1.52
C GLY A 117 -4.04 5.38 1.47
N ILE A 118 -4.26 4.75 2.62
CA ILE A 118 -4.85 3.41 2.71
C ILE A 118 -6.05 3.49 3.65
N LYS A 119 -7.22 3.09 3.16
CA LYS A 119 -8.45 2.95 3.93
C LYS A 119 -8.77 1.48 4.08
N VAL A 120 -8.94 1.03 5.32
CA VAL A 120 -9.37 -0.33 5.64
C VAL A 120 -10.78 -0.28 6.20
N THR A 121 -11.70 -1.01 5.59
CA THR A 121 -13.10 -1.14 6.03
C THR A 121 -13.56 -2.60 6.11
N GLY A 122 -12.69 -3.55 5.75
CA GLY A 122 -13.01 -4.98 5.69
C GLY A 122 -12.66 -5.81 6.92
N GLU A 123 -12.29 -5.16 8.03
CA GLU A 123 -12.06 -5.82 9.31
C GLU A 123 -13.38 -6.15 10.04
N GLU A 124 -13.38 -7.24 10.82
CA GLU A 124 -14.54 -7.74 11.59
C GLU A 124 -15.14 -6.66 12.50
N GLU A 125 -14.28 -5.88 13.17
CA GLU A 125 -14.62 -4.58 13.74
C GLU A 125 -14.17 -3.51 12.75
N PRO A 126 -15.08 -2.90 11.96
CA PRO A 126 -14.70 -1.94 10.93
C PRO A 126 -14.18 -0.68 11.60
N VAL A 127 -12.86 -0.62 11.79
CA VAL A 127 -12.23 0.62 12.21
C VAL A 127 -11.89 1.40 10.96
N HIS A 128 -12.59 2.51 10.75
CA HIS A 128 -12.29 3.46 9.68
C HIS A 128 -10.95 4.16 9.96
N HIS A 129 -9.85 3.42 9.84
CA HIS A 129 -8.52 4.00 9.86
C HIS A 129 -8.12 4.30 8.43
N VAL A 130 -7.83 5.58 8.20
CA VAL A 130 -7.19 6.05 6.97
C VAL A 130 -5.78 6.44 7.37
N GLU A 131 -4.80 5.69 6.91
CA GLU A 131 -3.41 6.11 7.00
C GLU A 131 -3.10 6.98 5.80
N GLN A 132 -2.54 8.17 6.04
CA GLN A 132 -2.20 9.12 4.99
C GLN A 132 -0.75 9.58 5.16
N ALA A 133 -0.07 9.72 4.04
CA ALA A 133 1.26 10.29 3.96
C ALA A 133 1.33 11.27 2.80
N GLU A 134 2.12 12.32 2.98
CA GLU A 134 2.41 13.32 1.95
C GLU A 134 3.93 13.53 1.87
N GLY A 135 4.44 13.78 0.67
CA GLY A 135 5.86 14.08 0.45
C GLY A 135 6.11 14.73 -0.90
N LYS A 136 7.33 15.23 -1.11
CA LYS A 136 7.78 15.75 -2.41
C LYS A 136 8.51 14.67 -3.19
N GLY A 137 8.10 14.45 -4.44
CA GLY A 137 8.64 13.43 -5.32
C GLY A 137 8.20 12.00 -4.97
N ALA A 138 7.99 11.68 -3.69
CA ALA A 138 7.46 10.39 -3.25
C ALA A 138 6.72 10.48 -1.91
N ALA A 139 5.80 9.53 -1.68
CA ALA A 139 5.17 9.30 -0.39
C ALA A 139 4.96 7.80 -0.15
N TYR A 140 4.99 7.40 1.12
CA TYR A 140 4.86 6.01 1.55
C TYR A 140 3.81 5.91 2.64
N CYS A 141 2.83 5.03 2.47
CA CYS A 141 1.78 4.77 3.47
C CYS A 141 1.69 3.26 3.73
N GLN A 142 1.43 2.85 4.97
CA GLN A 142 1.54 1.45 5.36
C GLN A 142 0.66 1.00 6.53
N VAL A 143 -0.42 0.27 6.23
CA VAL A 143 -1.33 -0.23 7.26
C VAL A 143 -0.95 -1.64 7.71
N LYS A 144 -0.99 -1.89 9.02
CA LYS A 144 -1.01 -3.25 9.56
C LYS A 144 -2.45 -3.72 9.71
N LEU A 145 -2.77 -4.81 9.02
CA LEU A 145 -4.07 -5.45 9.05
C LEU A 145 -4.27 -6.18 10.39
N SER A 146 -5.45 -6.07 10.99
CA SER A 146 -5.74 -6.75 12.25
C SER A 146 -5.62 -8.28 12.11
N SER A 147 -5.41 -8.96 13.23
CA SER A 147 -5.25 -10.43 13.26
C SER A 147 -6.57 -11.20 13.18
N GLY A 148 -7.69 -10.50 12.97
CA GLY A 148 -9.02 -11.09 12.84
C GLY A 148 -9.37 -11.45 11.39
N PRO A 149 -10.43 -12.24 11.16
CA PRO A 149 -10.89 -12.57 9.81
C PRO A 149 -11.33 -11.32 9.04
N PHE A 150 -10.86 -11.20 7.79
CA PHE A 150 -11.34 -10.17 6.86
C PHE A 150 -12.57 -10.67 6.11
N GLN A 151 -13.61 -9.84 6.04
CA GLN A 151 -14.72 -10.06 5.11
C GLN A 151 -14.52 -9.14 3.91
N LEU A 152 -13.55 -9.44 3.03
CA LEU A 152 -13.52 -8.77 1.73
C LEU A 152 -14.52 -9.42 0.78
N HIS A 153 -15.15 -8.62 -0.06
CA HIS A 153 -16.00 -9.13 -1.13
C HIS A 153 -15.13 -9.95 -2.10
N THR A 154 -15.35 -11.26 -2.14
CA THR A 154 -14.91 -12.09 -3.26
C THR A 154 -15.66 -11.61 -4.49
N GLU A 155 -14.94 -11.26 -5.57
CA GLU A 155 -15.58 -10.97 -6.85
C GLU A 155 -16.40 -12.19 -7.26
N GLU A 156 -17.73 -12.10 -7.17
CA GLU A 156 -18.59 -13.02 -7.90
C GLU A 156 -18.31 -12.77 -9.38
N SER A 157 -17.66 -13.75 -10.01
CA SER A 157 -17.63 -13.92 -11.45
C SER A 157 -19.06 -13.79 -11.99
N GLY A 158 -19.43 -12.58 -12.40
CA GLY A 158 -20.70 -12.30 -13.06
C GLY A 158 -20.73 -13.01 -14.41
N GLN A 159 -21.17 -14.27 -14.43
CA GLN A 159 -21.77 -14.86 -15.61
C GLN A 159 -23.07 -14.08 -15.87
N SER A 160 -22.96 -13.07 -16.72
CA SER A 160 -24.12 -12.45 -17.35
C SER A 160 -24.67 -13.42 -18.39
N GLU A 161 -25.62 -14.27 -17.98
CA GLU A 161 -26.53 -14.92 -18.92
C GLU A 161 -27.61 -13.90 -19.30
N HIS A 162 -27.48 -13.33 -20.50
CA HIS A 162 -28.55 -12.59 -21.15
C HIS A 162 -29.61 -13.58 -21.69
N HIS A 163 -30.84 -13.45 -21.22
CA HIS A 163 -32.06 -13.98 -21.82
C HIS A 163 -33.04 -12.83 -22.07
#